data_AF-A0A1M7ZYT8-F1
#
_entry.id   AF-A0A1M7ZYT8-F1
#
_cell.length_a   1.000
_cell.length_b   1.000
_cell.length_c   1.000
_cell.angle_alpha   90.00
_cell.angle_beta   90.00
_cell.angle_gamma   90.00
#
_symmetry.space_group_name_H-M   'P 1'
#
loop_
_entity.id
_entity.type
_entity.pdbx_description
1 polymer ?
#
loop_
_entity_poly.entity_id
_entity_poly.type
_entity_poly.pdbx_seq_one_letter_code
_entity_poly.pdbx_strand_id
1 'polypeptide(L)'
;MKKVITILVIMILGYSCSSDDSPAQDKVIGEWQHTKTVRITYGGAETEDLVGGCQLLSRFIINADGTFVEREFDFNAVFDECREQNSSFTGDKIWAKSLNGQYVFHQISTNPSYDSVYEVAVESSFTGNTMELKFKEVNSNPNNPDDIEYYIRTYQKQ
;
A
#
# COMPACT_ATOMS: atom_id res chain seq x y z
N MET A 1 -47.93 58.52 0.56
CA MET A 1 -47.59 57.12 0.90
C MET A 1 -47.79 56.26 -0.34
N LYS A 2 -46.73 55.82 -1.01
CA LYS A 2 -46.80 54.77 -2.04
C LYS A 2 -45.53 53.94 -1.93
N LYS A 3 -45.65 52.77 -1.30
CA LYS A 3 -44.62 51.73 -1.30
C LYS A 3 -44.81 50.95 -2.59
N VAL A 4 -43.85 51.01 -3.51
CA VAL A 4 -43.77 50.10 -4.65
C VAL A 4 -42.72 49.08 -4.26
N ILE A 5 -43.20 47.87 -3.94
CA ILE A 5 -42.36 46.72 -3.59
C ILE A 5 -41.95 46.06 -4.91
N THR A 6 -40.67 46.18 -5.25
CA THR A 6 -40.04 45.50 -6.38
C THR A 6 -39.94 44.01 -6.06
N ILE A 7 -40.80 43.19 -6.66
CA ILE A 7 -40.66 41.73 -6.61
C ILE A 7 -39.72 41.30 -7.73
N LEU A 8 -38.51 40.95 -7.32
CA LEU A 8 -37.46 40.30 -8.09
C LEU A 8 -37.96 38.91 -8.52
N VAL A 9 -38.33 38.76 -9.79
CA VAL A 9 -38.68 37.45 -10.36
C VAL A 9 -37.40 36.68 -10.60
N ILE A 10 -37.34 35.55 -9.91
CA ILE A 10 -36.28 34.56 -9.83
C ILE A 10 -36.02 33.96 -11.23
N MET A 11 -34.86 34.25 -11.82
CA MET A 11 -34.23 33.40 -12.83
C MET A 11 -33.50 32.27 -12.09
N ILE A 12 -34.17 31.14 -11.86
CA ILE A 12 -33.43 29.88 -11.65
C ILE A 12 -33.04 29.39 -13.04
N LEU A 13 -31.89 29.88 -13.48
CA LEU A 13 -31.10 29.22 -14.51
C LEU A 13 -30.78 27.82 -14.01
N GLY A 14 -31.06 26.82 -14.85
CA GLY A 14 -30.77 25.42 -14.57
C GLY A 14 -29.28 25.24 -14.26
N TYR A 15 -28.99 24.83 -13.03
CA TYR A 15 -27.74 24.17 -12.70
C TYR A 15 -27.87 22.69 -13.09
N SER A 16 -27.61 22.40 -14.36
CA SER A 16 -27.15 21.08 -14.78
C SER A 16 -25.62 21.08 -14.72
N CYS A 17 -25.05 20.87 -13.54
CA CYS A 17 -23.66 20.41 -13.42
C CYS A 17 -23.37 19.96 -11.99
N SER A 18 -23.27 18.65 -11.78
CA SER A 18 -22.37 18.07 -10.80
C SER A 18 -21.99 16.69 -11.33
N SER A 19 -21.09 16.71 -12.32
CA SER A 19 -20.10 15.65 -12.39
C SER A 19 -19.20 15.88 -11.17
N ASP A 20 -19.53 15.25 -10.06
CA ASP A 20 -18.60 15.08 -8.94
C ASP A 20 -17.50 14.10 -9.38
N ASP A 21 -16.68 14.53 -10.34
CA ASP A 21 -15.40 13.89 -10.66
C ASP A 21 -14.40 14.30 -9.58
N SER A 22 -14.67 13.86 -8.35
CA SER A 22 -13.59 13.69 -7.37
C SER A 22 -12.60 12.73 -8.02
N PRO A 23 -11.30 13.06 -8.09
CA PRO A 23 -10.32 12.15 -8.68
C PRO A 23 -10.46 10.79 -7.99
N ALA A 24 -10.72 9.75 -8.78
CA ALA A 24 -10.90 8.40 -8.25
C ALA A 24 -9.66 8.06 -7.41
N GLN A 25 -9.89 7.76 -6.13
CA GLN A 25 -8.82 7.40 -5.20
C GLN A 25 -8.07 6.19 -5.75
N ASP A 26 -6.73 6.22 -5.66
CA ASP A 26 -5.94 5.09 -6.11
C ASP A 26 -6.31 3.82 -5.32
N LYS A 27 -6.48 2.70 -6.04
CA LYS A 27 -6.94 1.43 -5.47
C LYS A 27 -5.99 0.88 -4.41
N VAL A 28 -4.71 1.26 -4.43
CA VAL A 28 -3.73 0.85 -3.44
C VAL A 28 -3.99 1.47 -2.06
N ILE A 29 -4.71 2.59 -1.98
CA ILE A 29 -4.94 3.31 -0.74
C ILE A 29 -5.89 2.54 0.19
N GLY A 30 -5.51 2.43 1.45
CA GLY A 30 -6.30 1.88 2.56
C GLY A 30 -5.52 0.89 3.42
N GLU A 31 -6.24 0.15 4.25
CA GLU A 31 -5.67 -0.82 5.19
C GLU A 31 -5.73 -2.25 4.62
N TRP A 32 -4.59 -2.92 4.68
CA TRP A 32 -4.36 -4.22 4.07
C TRP A 32 -3.74 -5.19 5.07
N GLN A 33 -4.27 -6.40 5.12
CA GLN A 33 -3.68 -7.51 5.86
C GLN A 33 -2.91 -8.40 4.89
N HIS A 34 -1.62 -8.62 5.14
CA HIS A 34 -0.81 -9.54 4.33
C HIS A 34 -1.23 -10.99 4.64
N THR A 35 -1.55 -11.76 3.61
CA THR A 35 -2.04 -13.13 3.78
C THR A 35 -1.14 -14.19 3.16
N LYS A 36 -0.31 -13.79 2.19
CA LYS A 36 0.48 -14.75 1.41
C LYS A 36 1.69 -14.10 0.73
N THR A 37 2.79 -14.82 0.66
CA THR A 37 3.94 -14.50 -0.20
C THR A 37 4.25 -15.68 -1.11
N VAL A 38 4.33 -15.44 -2.42
CA VAL A 38 4.90 -16.38 -3.38
C VAL A 38 6.28 -15.87 -3.79
N ARG A 39 7.32 -16.69 -3.70
CA ARG A 39 8.67 -16.38 -4.20
C ARG A 39 8.92 -17.15 -5.48
N ILE A 40 9.44 -16.47 -6.49
CA ILE A 40 9.71 -17.01 -7.81
C ILE A 40 11.21 -16.87 -8.07
N THR A 41 11.90 -17.98 -8.32
CA THR A 41 13.34 -17.96 -8.63
C THR A 41 13.61 -17.67 -10.11
N TYR A 42 14.85 -17.33 -10.46
CA TYR A 42 15.28 -17.20 -11.86
C TYR A 42 15.10 -18.49 -12.68
N GLY A 43 15.15 -19.65 -12.03
CA GLY A 43 14.83 -20.94 -12.63
C GLY A 43 13.32 -21.20 -12.82
N GLY A 44 12.46 -20.29 -12.34
CA GLY A 44 11.00 -20.39 -12.41
C GLY A 44 10.37 -21.27 -11.33
N ALA A 45 11.13 -21.67 -10.30
CA ALA A 45 10.57 -22.41 -9.17
C ALA A 45 9.76 -21.46 -8.28
N GLU A 46 8.61 -21.93 -7.79
CA GLU A 46 7.73 -21.16 -6.92
C GLU A 46 7.63 -21.79 -5.54
N THR A 47 7.77 -20.95 -4.51
CA THR A 47 7.54 -21.32 -3.10
C THR A 47 6.49 -20.41 -2.50
N GLU A 48 5.44 -20.99 -1.95
CA GLU A 48 4.34 -20.28 -1.31
C GLU A 48 4.46 -20.34 0.22
N ASP A 49 4.40 -19.16 0.86
CA ASP A 49 4.30 -19.01 2.31
C ASP A 49 2.96 -18.34 2.66
N LEU A 50 2.16 -19.00 3.47
CA LEU A 50 0.94 -18.44 4.05
C LEU A 50 1.25 -17.72 5.35
N VAL A 51 0.70 -16.52 5.51
CA VAL A 51 0.80 -15.76 6.76
C VAL A 51 -0.12 -16.38 7.80
N GLY A 52 0.39 -16.58 9.03
CA GLY A 52 -0.35 -17.22 10.11
C GLY A 52 -0.01 -16.67 11.49
N GLY A 53 -0.75 -17.12 12.50
CA GLY A 53 -0.52 -16.74 13.89
C GLY A 53 -0.63 -15.23 14.12
N CYS A 54 0.32 -14.67 14.86
CA CYS A 54 0.33 -13.24 15.22
C CYS A 54 0.47 -12.32 14.01
N GLN A 55 1.09 -12.79 12.92
CA GLN A 55 1.29 -11.98 11.72
C GLN A 55 -0.02 -11.63 11.00
N LEU A 56 -1.11 -12.36 11.29
CA LEU A 56 -2.45 -11.97 10.84
C LEU A 56 -2.94 -10.67 11.49
N LEU A 57 -2.36 -10.24 12.61
CA LEU A 57 -2.67 -8.95 13.22
C LEU A 57 -1.91 -7.80 12.55
N SER A 58 -0.89 -8.10 11.75
CA SER A 58 -0.11 -7.09 11.03
C SER A 58 -0.95 -6.34 10.00
N ARG A 59 -0.63 -5.05 9.79
CA ARG A 59 -1.32 -4.16 8.86
C ARG A 59 -0.34 -3.36 8.02
N PHE A 60 -0.63 -3.32 6.72
CA PHE A 60 -0.01 -2.42 5.77
C PHE A 60 -1.03 -1.34 5.39
N ILE A 61 -0.79 -0.12 5.85
CA ILE A 61 -1.71 1.01 5.73
C ILE A 61 -1.10 2.00 4.76
N ILE A 62 -1.74 2.19 3.62
CA ILE A 62 -1.28 3.13 2.59
C ILE A 62 -2.23 4.33 2.60
N ASN A 63 -1.71 5.52 2.87
CA ASN A 63 -2.51 6.73 3.06
C ASN A 63 -2.59 7.56 1.76
N ALA A 64 -3.69 8.29 1.59
CA ALA A 64 -3.89 9.15 0.41
C ALA A 64 -2.91 10.33 0.33
N ASP A 65 -2.25 10.68 1.43
CA ASP A 65 -1.28 11.78 1.53
C ASP A 65 0.13 11.42 1.03
N GLY A 66 0.32 10.20 0.53
CA GLY A 66 1.62 9.72 0.06
C GLY A 66 2.48 9.06 1.15
N THR A 67 1.94 8.82 2.35
CA THR A 67 2.63 8.09 3.42
C THR A 67 2.11 6.65 3.54
N PHE A 68 2.90 5.78 4.17
CA PHE A 68 2.43 4.45 4.56
C PHE A 68 2.92 4.05 5.96
N VAL A 69 2.24 3.09 6.57
CA VAL A 69 2.57 2.53 7.88
C VAL A 69 2.54 1.01 7.79
N GLU A 70 3.51 0.37 8.43
CA GLU A 70 3.53 -1.08 8.64
C GLU A 70 3.47 -1.31 10.14
N ARG A 71 2.41 -1.98 10.60
CA ARG A 71 2.31 -2.52 11.95
C ARG A 71 2.57 -4.01 11.86
N GLU A 72 3.64 -4.48 12.48
CA GLU A 72 4.04 -5.88 12.45
C GLU A 72 3.77 -6.50 13.79
N PHE A 73 3.15 -7.68 13.83
CA PHE A 73 2.91 -8.43 15.05
C PHE A 73 3.58 -9.80 14.96
N ASP A 74 4.37 -10.13 15.97
CA ASP A 74 4.99 -11.44 16.12
C ASP A 74 4.70 -12.02 17.51
N PHE A 75 4.88 -13.33 17.62
CA PHE A 75 4.68 -14.04 18.88
C PHE A 75 5.86 -13.77 19.82
N ASN A 76 5.56 -13.26 21.01
CA ASN A 76 6.54 -13.07 22.06
C ASN A 76 6.53 -14.25 23.04
N ALA A 77 7.55 -15.10 22.98
CA ALA A 77 7.65 -16.29 23.82
C ALA A 77 7.84 -16.01 25.33
N VAL A 78 8.29 -14.81 25.72
CA VAL A 78 8.48 -14.45 27.13
C VAL A 78 7.13 -14.15 27.80
N PHE A 79 6.21 -13.54 27.05
CA PHE A 79 4.88 -13.14 27.55
C PHE A 79 3.75 -14.05 27.05
N ASP A 80 4.06 -15.04 26.20
CA ASP A 80 3.10 -15.98 25.60
C ASP A 80 1.93 -15.28 24.87
N GLU A 81 2.22 -14.19 24.15
CA GLU A 81 1.21 -13.39 23.48
C GLU A 81 1.72 -12.75 22.18
N CYS A 82 0.79 -12.33 21.32
CA CYS A 82 1.11 -11.54 20.14
C CYS A 82 1.43 -10.10 20.55
N ARG A 83 2.58 -9.58 20.10
CA ARG A 83 2.96 -8.19 20.35
C ARG A 83 3.38 -7.51 19.07
N GLU A 84 3.00 -6.23 18.99
CA GLU A 84 3.50 -5.34 17.96
C GLU A 84 5.01 -5.22 18.09
N GLN A 85 5.72 -5.44 16.99
CA GLN A 85 7.13 -5.23 16.85
C GLN A 85 7.36 -3.75 16.64
N ASN A 86 8.20 -3.16 17.49
CA ASN A 86 8.69 -1.82 17.21
C ASN A 86 9.67 -1.93 16.05
N SER A 87 9.28 -1.37 14.90
CA SER A 87 10.19 -1.18 13.78
C SER A 87 11.45 -0.48 14.26
N SER A 88 12.62 -1.11 14.07
CA SER A 88 13.92 -0.48 14.31
C SER A 88 14.21 0.66 13.34
N PHE A 89 13.42 0.75 12.26
CA PHE A 89 13.46 1.83 11.31
C PHE A 89 12.97 3.14 11.93
N THR A 90 13.85 4.13 11.94
CA THR A 90 13.53 5.49 12.36
C THR A 90 13.53 6.40 11.14
N GLY A 91 12.36 6.84 10.68
CA GLY A 91 12.25 7.83 9.61
C GLY A 91 10.97 7.74 8.79
N ASP A 92 10.93 8.48 7.68
CA ASP A 92 9.73 8.68 6.90
C ASP A 92 9.43 7.46 6.02
N LYS A 93 8.15 7.09 5.93
CA LYS A 93 7.65 6.03 5.06
C LYS A 93 6.72 6.63 4.03
N ILE A 94 7.18 6.71 2.78
CA ILE A 94 6.45 7.36 1.68
C ILE A 94 6.20 6.40 0.53
N TRP A 95 5.13 6.62 -0.20
CA TRP A 95 4.82 5.86 -1.41
C TRP A 95 4.44 6.79 -2.57
N ALA A 96 4.66 6.29 -3.79
CA ALA A 96 4.25 6.96 -5.00
C ALA A 96 3.88 5.95 -6.09
N LYS A 97 3.05 6.39 -7.04
CA LYS A 97 2.77 5.65 -8.27
C LYS A 97 3.54 6.26 -9.43
N SER A 98 4.29 5.43 -10.14
CA SER A 98 5.00 5.85 -11.35
C SER A 98 4.03 6.03 -12.52
N LEU A 99 4.46 6.74 -13.57
CA LEU A 99 3.68 6.90 -14.81
C LEU A 99 3.35 5.57 -15.49
N ASN A 100 4.17 4.54 -15.23
CA ASN A 100 3.98 3.20 -15.78
C ASN A 100 3.07 2.32 -14.90
N GLY A 101 2.47 2.89 -13.86
CA GLY A 101 1.56 2.20 -12.94
C GLY A 101 2.24 1.37 -11.86
N GLN A 102 3.56 1.48 -11.70
CA GLN A 102 4.30 0.79 -10.63
C GLN A 102 4.14 1.54 -9.31
N TYR A 103 4.10 0.81 -8.19
CA TYR A 103 4.13 1.44 -6.87
C TYR A 103 5.54 1.37 -6.29
N VAL A 104 6.00 2.49 -5.75
CA VAL A 104 7.28 2.61 -5.06
C VAL A 104 6.99 2.87 -3.60
N PHE A 105 7.57 2.06 -2.71
CA PHE A 105 7.51 2.23 -1.26
C PHE A 105 8.92 2.51 -0.78
N HIS A 106 9.12 3.64 -0.11
CA HIS A 106 10.42 4.09 0.33
C HIS A 106 10.39 4.36 1.84
N GLN A 107 11.24 3.65 2.55
CA GLN A 107 11.55 3.88 3.95
C GLN A 107 12.85 4.68 4.00
N ILE A 108 12.78 5.93 4.46
CA ILE A 108 13.89 6.89 4.51
C ILE A 108 14.51 6.91 5.90
N SER A 109 15.76 6.45 6.04
CA SER A 109 16.41 6.34 7.35
C SER A 109 16.85 7.72 7.82
N THR A 110 16.46 8.09 9.04
CA THR A 110 16.98 9.30 9.72
C THR A 110 18.32 9.05 10.40
N ASN A 111 18.72 7.79 10.56
CA ASN A 111 20.01 7.43 11.10
C ASN A 111 21.02 7.24 9.95
N PRO A 112 22.09 8.04 9.88
CA PRO A 112 23.05 8.04 8.78
C PRO A 112 23.90 6.76 8.69
N SER A 113 23.85 5.88 9.69
CA SER A 113 24.52 4.58 9.68
C SER A 113 23.69 3.47 9.02
N TYR A 114 22.42 3.73 8.68
CA TYR A 114 21.56 2.77 8.00
C TYR A 114 21.11 3.32 6.65
N ASP A 115 21.12 2.46 5.65
CA ASP A 115 20.61 2.80 4.32
C ASP A 115 19.09 2.93 4.34
N SER A 116 18.59 3.83 3.49
CA SER A 116 17.17 3.88 3.16
C SER A 116 16.82 2.68 2.27
N VAL A 117 15.61 2.15 2.44
CA VAL A 117 15.16 0.94 1.73
C VAL A 117 14.02 1.31 0.81
N TYR A 118 14.09 0.91 -0.46
CA TYR A 118 12.99 1.06 -1.39
C TYR A 118 12.58 -0.30 -1.96
N GLU A 119 11.28 -0.50 -2.09
CA GLU A 119 10.68 -1.63 -2.80
C GLU A 119 9.86 -1.10 -3.97
N VAL A 120 9.96 -1.77 -5.12
CA VAL A 120 9.20 -1.41 -6.32
C VAL A 120 8.29 -2.58 -6.68
N ALA A 121 6.97 -2.36 -6.54
CA ALA A 121 5.96 -3.25 -7.08
C ALA A 121 5.86 -2.99 -8.60
N VAL A 122 6.49 -3.88 -9.38
CA VAL A 122 6.59 -3.79 -10.84
C VAL A 122 5.27 -4.12 -11.53
N GLU A 123 4.41 -4.90 -10.88
CA GLU A 123 3.05 -5.22 -11.31
C GLU A 123 2.11 -5.20 -10.11
N SER A 124 0.83 -4.89 -10.36
CA SER A 124 -0.21 -4.92 -9.34
C SER A 124 -1.54 -5.44 -9.89
N SER A 125 -2.28 -6.18 -9.07
CA SER A 125 -3.64 -6.66 -9.38
C SER A 125 -4.60 -6.26 -8.26
N PHE A 126 -5.85 -5.93 -8.61
CA PHE A 126 -6.90 -5.57 -7.66
C PHE A 126 -8.19 -6.28 -8.06
N THR A 127 -8.60 -7.28 -7.26
CA THR A 127 -9.79 -8.11 -7.52
C THR A 127 -10.64 -8.16 -6.26
N GLY A 128 -11.79 -7.47 -6.27
CA GLY A 128 -12.63 -7.32 -5.08
C GLY A 128 -11.82 -6.68 -3.94
N ASN A 129 -11.73 -7.38 -2.81
CA ASN A 129 -10.97 -6.97 -1.63
C ASN A 129 -9.53 -7.49 -1.62
N THR A 130 -9.06 -8.09 -2.71
CA THR A 130 -7.70 -8.62 -2.81
C THR A 130 -6.80 -7.65 -3.58
N MET A 131 -5.63 -7.38 -3.02
CA MET A 131 -4.52 -6.71 -3.70
C MET A 131 -3.35 -7.68 -3.83
N GLU A 132 -2.73 -7.74 -5.00
CA GLU A 132 -1.47 -8.43 -5.19
C GLU A 132 -0.43 -7.45 -5.73
N LEU A 133 0.74 -7.47 -5.10
CA LEU A 133 1.89 -6.65 -5.50
C LEU A 133 3.05 -7.59 -5.83
N LYS A 134 3.54 -7.51 -7.06
CA LYS A 134 4.73 -8.25 -7.50
C LYS A 134 5.93 -7.33 -7.43
N PHE A 135 6.91 -7.70 -6.61
CA PHE A 135 8.13 -6.96 -6.39
C PHE A 135 9.30 -7.67 -7.04
N LYS A 136 10.27 -6.90 -7.52
CA LYS A 136 11.56 -7.42 -7.97
C LYS A 136 12.52 -7.48 -6.80
N GLU A 137 13.20 -8.61 -6.61
CA GLU A 137 14.28 -8.73 -5.62
C GLU A 137 15.48 -7.88 -6.05
N VAL A 138 16.00 -7.07 -5.13
CA VAL A 138 17.06 -6.09 -5.43
C VAL A 138 18.45 -6.70 -5.20
N ASN A 139 18.54 -7.72 -4.34
CA ASN A 139 19.80 -8.33 -3.92
C ASN A 139 19.96 -9.77 -4.40
N SER A 140 19.62 -10.07 -5.66
CA SER A 140 19.73 -11.40 -6.25
C SER A 140 20.65 -11.47 -7.46
N ASN A 141 21.25 -12.65 -7.71
CA ASN A 141 22.11 -12.90 -8.85
C ASN A 141 21.32 -13.58 -9.99
N PRO A 142 21.10 -12.91 -11.14
CA PRO A 142 20.37 -13.50 -12.26
C PRO A 142 21.06 -14.71 -12.91
N ASN A 143 22.34 -14.95 -12.60
CA ASN A 143 23.06 -16.13 -13.07
C ASN A 143 22.93 -17.34 -12.12
N ASN A 144 22.29 -17.16 -10.96
CA ASN A 144 21.96 -18.27 -10.06
C ASN A 144 20.46 -18.62 -10.19
N PRO A 145 20.09 -19.78 -10.75
CA PRO A 145 18.68 -20.14 -10.95
C PRO A 145 17.91 -20.36 -9.65
N ASP A 146 18.60 -20.57 -8.52
CA ASP A 146 18.00 -20.76 -7.21
C ASP A 146 17.74 -19.43 -6.47
N ASP A 147 18.32 -18.32 -6.95
CA ASP A 147 18.07 -17.01 -6.38
C ASP A 147 16.67 -16.50 -6.75
N ILE A 148 16.07 -15.75 -5.82
CA ILE A 148 14.74 -15.15 -5.99
C ILE A 148 14.83 -14.02 -7.01
N GLU A 149 13.99 -14.07 -8.03
CA GLU A 149 13.82 -12.96 -8.99
C GLU A 149 12.68 -12.04 -8.55
N TYR A 150 11.54 -12.63 -8.17
CA TYR A 150 10.36 -11.90 -7.75
C TYR A 150 9.76 -12.48 -6.47
N TYR A 151 9.04 -11.62 -5.75
CA TYR A 151 8.06 -12.05 -4.76
C TYR A 151 6.72 -11.37 -5.00
N ILE A 152 5.64 -12.12 -4.87
CA ILE A 152 4.26 -11.64 -4.95
C ILE A 152 3.69 -11.65 -3.54
N ARG A 153 3.32 -10.49 -3.02
CA ARG A 153 2.62 -10.37 -1.74
C ARG A 153 1.12 -10.16 -2.02
N THR A 154 0.30 -11.04 -1.47
CA THR A 154 -1.17 -10.94 -1.53
C THR A 154 -1.70 -10.37 -0.23
N TYR A 155 -2.63 -9.43 -0.35
CA TYR A 155 -3.25 -8.75 0.76
C TYR A 155 -4.77 -8.78 0.67
N GLN A 156 -5.43 -8.79 1.83
CA GLN A 156 -6.87 -8.65 1.97
C GLN A 156 -7.22 -7.30 2.60
N LYS A 157 -8.20 -6.61 2.02
CA LYS A 157 -8.74 -5.36 2.56
C LYS A 157 -9.36 -5.58 3.94
N GLN A 158 -9.16 -4.63 4.84
CA GLN A 158 -9.77 -4.61 6.18
C GLN A 158 -10.83 -3.51 6.30
#